data_AF-A0A2V7HVS9-F1
#
_entry.id   AF-A0A2V7HVS9-F1
#
_cell.length_a   1.000
_cell.length_b   1.000
_cell.length_c   1.000
_cell.angle_alpha   90.00
_cell.angle_beta   90.00
_cell.angle_gamma   90.00
#
_symmetry.space_group_name_H-M   'P 1'
#
loop_
_entity.id
_entity.type
_entity.pdbx_description
1 polymer ?
#
loop_
_entity_poly.entity_id
_entity_poly.type
_entity_poly.pdbx_seq_one_letter_code
_entity_poly.pdbx_strand_id
1 'polypeptide(L)' 'MNAGNDEFSVRLEDRTLVEIVRRLVEAYRPDRIYLFGSRARGTAGAESDYDLLVVVPDD' A
#
# COMPACT_ATOMS: atom_id res chain seq x y z
N MET A 1 4.20 28.77 -4.04
CA MET A 1 3.56 27.72 -3.21
C MET A 1 3.72 26.43 -3.99
N ASN A 2 4.84 25.73 -3.78
CA ASN A 2 5.08 24.44 -4.43
C ASN A 2 4.62 23.41 -3.41
N ALA A 3 3.40 22.89 -3.58
CA ALA A 3 2.95 21.71 -2.88
C ALA A 3 3.89 20.58 -3.30
N GLY A 4 4.83 20.27 -2.41
CA GLY A 4 5.89 19.30 -2.62
C GLY A 4 5.30 17.92 -2.86
N ASN A 5 6.06 17.13 -3.62
CA ASN A 5 5.86 15.73 -3.99
C ASN A 5 5.79 14.75 -2.78
N ASP A 6 5.24 15.15 -1.64
CA ASP A 6 5.26 14.39 -0.38
C ASP A 6 4.04 13.50 -0.17
N GLU A 7 3.05 13.52 -1.08
CA GLU A 7 1.78 12.79 -0.91
C GLU A 7 1.82 11.32 -1.35
N PHE A 8 2.86 10.86 -2.06
CA PHE A 8 2.91 9.49 -2.61
C PHE A 8 4.08 8.63 -2.13
N SER A 9 4.80 9.07 -1.10
CA SER A 9 5.60 8.14 -0.31
C SER A 9 4.64 7.34 0.55
N VAL A 10 4.08 6.24 0.02
CA VAL A 10 3.58 5.14 0.87
C VAL A 10 4.67 4.95 1.90
N ARG A 11 4.39 5.31 3.16
CA ARG A 11 5.43 5.50 4.17
C ARG A 11 6.21 4.20 4.28
N LEU A 12 7.40 4.13 3.68
CA LEU A 12 8.29 2.98 3.73
C LEU A 12 8.70 2.64 5.18
N GLU A 13 8.36 3.54 6.11
CA GLU A 13 8.46 3.38 7.56
C GLU A 13 7.38 2.48 8.17
N ASP A 14 6.26 2.24 7.47
CA ASP A 14 5.21 1.34 7.94
C ASP A 14 5.62 -0.12 7.72
N ARG A 15 6.33 -0.66 8.70
CA ARG A 15 6.87 -2.03 8.67
C ARG A 15 5.80 -3.08 8.44
N THR A 16 4.57 -2.85 8.89
CA THR A 16 3.46 -3.78 8.68
C THR A 16 3.06 -3.81 7.22
N LEU A 17 2.86 -2.63 6.61
CA LEU A 17 2.54 -2.55 5.18
C LEU A 17 3.66 -3.13 4.31
N VAL A 18 4.93 -2.85 4.65
CA VAL A 18 6.08 -3.41 3.94
C VAL A 18 6.07 -4.95 3.98
N GLU A 19 5.81 -5.54 5.14
CA GLU A 19 5.76 -7.00 5.27
C GLU A 19 4.56 -7.62 4.54
N ILE A 20 3.39 -6.95 4.54
CA ILE A 20 2.22 -7.39 3.76
C ILE A 20 2.58 -7.40 2.27
N VAL A 21 3.14 -6.31 1.75
CA VAL A 21 3.54 -6.20 0.33
C VAL A 21 4.59 -7.26 -0.01
N ARG A 22 5.61 -7.46 0.84
CA ARG A 22 6.64 -8.49 0.63
C ARG A 22 6.01 -9.88 0.44
N ARG A 23 5.10 -10.27 1.34
CA ARG A 23 4.41 -11.58 1.26
C ARG A 23 3.55 -11.71 0.02
N LEU A 24 2.83 -10.66 -0.37
CA LEU A 24 2.02 -10.66 -1.58
C LEU A 24 2.87 -10.80 -2.85
N VAL A 25 4.03 -10.13 -2.90
CA VAL A 25 4.97 -10.24 -4.01
C VAL A 25 5.56 -11.65 -4.10
N GLU A 26 6.01 -12.21 -2.97
CA GLU A 26 6.56 -13.57 -2.91
C GLU A 26 5.53 -14.63 -3.34
N ALA A 27 4.26 -14.48 -2.92
CA ALA A 27 3.21 -15.47 -3.19
C ALA A 27 2.60 -15.36 -4.60
N TYR A 28 2.32 -14.14 -5.07
CA TYR A 28 1.48 -13.92 -6.25
C TYR A 28 2.22 -13.35 -7.46
N ARG A 29 3.46 -12.84 -7.30
CA ARG A 29 4.20 -12.13 -8.36
C ARG A 29 3.30 -11.14 -9.14
N PRO A 30 2.64 -10.21 -8.44
CA PRO A 30 1.64 -9.34 -9.05
C PRO A 30 2.28 -8.31 -9.98
N ASP A 31 1.53 -7.87 -10.98
CA ASP A 31 1.90 -6.73 -11.83
C ASP A 31 1.86 -5.43 -11.05
N ARG A 32 0.83 -5.27 -10.19
CA ARG A 32 0.60 -4.07 -9.39
C ARG A 32 -0.11 -4.38 -8.09
N ILE A 33 0.17 -3.55 -7.08
CA ILE A 33 -0.53 -3.53 -5.79
C ILE A 33 -0.94 -2.09 -5.51
N TYR A 34 -2.22 -1.87 -5.19
CA TYR A 34 -2.75 -0.56 -4.80
C TYR A 34 -3.23 -0.58 -3.36
N LEU A 35 -2.80 0.42 -2.58
CA LEU A 35 -3.39 0.73 -1.29
C LEU A 35 -4.54 1.72 -1.49
N PHE A 36 -5.70 1.40 -0.93
CA PHE A 36 -6.84 2.31 -0.90
C PHE A 36 -7.42 2.40 0.52
N GLY A 37 -8.62 2.97 0.65
CA GLY A 37 -9.28 3.08 1.95
C GLY A 37 -8.70 4.18 2.84
N SER A 38 -8.94 4.06 4.14
CA SER A 38 -8.61 5.10 5.13
C SER A 38 -7.09 5.33 5.29
N ARG A 39 -6.29 4.26 5.15
CA ARG A 39 -4.82 4.33 5.21
C ARG A 39 -4.24 5.14 4.05
N ALA A 40 -4.74 4.94 2.84
CA ALA A 40 -4.34 5.74 1.67
C ALA A 40 -4.77 7.21 1.79
N ARG A 41 -5.93 7.48 2.40
CA ARG A 41 -6.46 8.85 2.57
C ARG A 41 -5.87 9.60 3.78
N GLY A 42 -5.02 8.97 4.58
CA GLY A 42 -4.45 9.57 5.79
C GLY A 42 -5.45 9.75 6.95
N THR A 43 -6.64 9.13 6.87
CA THR A 43 -7.69 9.22 7.90
C THR A 43 -7.75 7.97 8.79
N ALA A 44 -6.76 7.08 8.68
CA ALA A 44 -6.70 5.84 9.44
C ALA A 44 -6.26 6.05 10.90
N GLY A 45 -6.91 5.34 11.82
CA GLY A 45 -6.48 5.20 13.21
C GLY A 45 -5.60 3.96 13.43
N ALA A 46 -5.18 3.72 14.67
CA ALA A 46 -4.34 2.56 15.02
C ALA A 46 -4.98 1.22 14.61
N GLU A 47 -6.28 1.07 14.84
CA GLU A 47 -7.06 -0.15 14.57
C GLU A 47 -7.58 -0.24 13.13
N SER A 48 -7.24 0.70 12.24
CA SER A 48 -7.72 0.65 10.86
C SER A 48 -7.00 -0.42 10.05
N ASP A 49 -7.78 -1.22 9.32
CA ASP A 49 -7.30 -2.25 8.40
C ASP A 49 -6.51 -1.66 7.21
N TYR A 50 -5.87 -2.57 6.46
CA TYR A 50 -5.23 -2.28 5.18
C TYR A 50 -6.09 -2.81 4.03
N ASP A 51 -6.61 -1.90 3.22
CA ASP A 51 -7.36 -2.23 2.00
C ASP A 51 -6.41 -2.28 0.80
N LEU A 52 -6.20 -3.48 0.23
CA LEU A 52 -5.28 -3.71 -0.89
C LEU A 52 -6.00 -4.33 -2.08
N LEU A 53 -5.71 -3.80 -3.28
CA LEU A 53 -6.08 -4.41 -4.55
C LEU A 53 -4.83 -4.94 -5.23
N VAL A 54 -4.80 -6.24 -5.48
CA VAL A 54 -3.67 -6.93 -6.11
C VAL A 54 -4.08 -7.31 -7.53
N VAL A 55 -3.34 -6.82 -8.52
CA VAL A 55 -3.51 -7.19 -9.92
C VAL A 55 -2.45 -8.24 -10.24
N VAL A 56 -2.89 -9.43 -10.61
CA VAL A 56 -2.04 -10.57 -10.97
C VAL A 56 -2.14 -10.86 -12.47
N PRO A 57 -1.10 -11.42 -13.09
CA PRO A 57 -1.15 -11.93 -14.46
C PRO A 57 -2.26 -12.99 -14.63
N ASP A 58 -2.78 -13.13 -15.85
CA ASP A 58 -3.80 -14.13 -16.23
C ASP A 58 -3.22 -15.46 -16.74
N ASP A 59 -1.90 -15.64 -16.62
CA ASP A 59 -1.10 -16.79 -17.07
C ASP A 59 -1.36 -18.10 -16.29
#